data_AF-A0A2M7UIE4-F1
#
_entry.id   AF-A0A2M7UIE4-F1
#
_cell.length_a   1.000
_cell.length_b   1.000
_cell.length_c   1.000
_cell.angle_alpha   90.00
_cell.angle_beta   90.00
_cell.angle_gamma   90.00
#
_symmetry.space_group_name_H-M   'P 1'
#
loop_
_entity.id
_entity.type
_entity.pdbx_description
1 polymer ?
#
loop_
_entity_poly.entity_id
_entity_poly.type
_entity_poly.pdbx_seq_one_letter_code
_entity_poly.pdbx_strand_id
1 'polypeptide(L)'
;MESVKTKGKIVQPYLGVRYMPVTEEIQKANNLPYGYGALVLRGERVTDFAVVPGSPADKAGIVENDIILEINGAKIDEKHQLSDQIAKFNVGDTISLKIWHKGEEKTIQVKLEERK
;
A
#
# COMPACT_ATOMS: atom_id res chain seq x y z
N MET A 1 19.26 -14.22 -35.81
CA MET A 1 18.28 -15.32 -35.62
C MET A 1 18.58 -15.90 -34.25
N GLU A 2 17.86 -15.40 -33.24
CA GLU A 2 16.76 -16.13 -32.58
C GLU A 2 17.33 -17.10 -31.55
N SER A 3 17.19 -16.83 -30.26
CA SER A 3 16.21 -17.49 -29.37
C SER A 3 16.50 -16.93 -27.97
N VAL A 4 15.59 -16.54 -27.06
CA VAL A 4 14.21 -16.93 -26.80
C VAL A 4 13.59 -15.74 -26.03
N LYS A 5 12.57 -15.10 -26.59
CA LYS A 5 11.70 -14.20 -25.82
C LYS A 5 10.80 -15.05 -24.95
N THR A 6 11.25 -15.43 -23.76
CA THR A 6 10.32 -15.88 -22.72
C THR A 6 9.37 -14.72 -22.49
N LYS A 7 8.10 -14.89 -22.86
CA LYS A 7 6.99 -14.08 -22.34
C LYS A 7 6.88 -14.35 -20.83
N GLY A 8 7.89 -13.94 -20.07
CA GLY A 8 7.84 -13.97 -18.62
C GLY A 8 6.76 -13.00 -18.22
N LYS A 9 5.60 -13.51 -17.76
CA LYS A 9 4.62 -12.66 -17.11
C LYS A 9 5.36 -11.85 -16.06
N ILE A 10 5.30 -10.53 -16.14
CA ILE A 10 5.83 -9.67 -15.09
C ILE A 10 4.85 -9.83 -13.92
N VAL A 11 5.15 -10.74 -13.01
CA VAL A 11 4.35 -11.00 -11.81
C VAL A 11 4.66 -9.89 -10.82
N GLN A 12 3.83 -8.86 -10.79
CA GLN A 12 3.98 -7.75 -9.85
C GLN A 12 3.15 -8.01 -8.58
N PRO A 13 3.77 -7.91 -7.39
CA PRO A 13 3.04 -7.97 -6.13
C PRO A 13 2.03 -6.83 -6.07
N TYR A 14 0.83 -7.14 -5.62
CA TYR A 14 -0.29 -6.22 -5.57
C TYR A 14 -0.89 -6.20 -4.18
N LEU A 15 -1.04 -5.00 -3.62
CA LEU A 15 -1.73 -4.77 -2.35
C LEU A 15 -3.19 -4.33 -2.57
N GLY A 16 -3.44 -3.55 -3.62
CA GLY A 16 -4.78 -3.06 -3.98
C GLY A 16 -5.27 -1.86 -3.20
N VAL A 17 -4.36 -0.98 -2.79
CA VAL A 17 -4.69 0.32 -2.22
C VAL A 17 -4.36 1.44 -3.18
N ARG A 18 -5.22 2.45 -3.21
CA ARG A 18 -4.87 3.79 -3.68
C ARG A 18 -4.48 4.61 -2.47
N TYR A 19 -3.36 5.31 -2.59
CA TYR A 19 -2.82 6.10 -1.49
C TYR A 19 -2.22 7.40 -2.00
N MET A 20 -2.08 8.34 -1.09
CA MET A 20 -1.30 9.55 -1.24
C MET A 20 -0.14 9.50 -0.25
N PRO A 21 1.11 9.79 -0.66
CA PRO A 21 2.22 9.89 0.27
C PRO A 21 1.94 11.02 1.26
N VAL A 22 2.17 10.76 2.55
CA VAL A 22 2.06 11.78 3.59
C VAL A 22 3.43 12.39 3.80
N THR A 23 3.50 13.70 3.71
CA THR A 23 4.68 14.51 4.04
C THR A 23 4.36 15.39 5.25
N GLU A 24 5.38 16.00 5.85
CA GLU A 24 5.19 16.97 6.94
C GLU A 24 4.29 18.14 6.51
N GLU A 25 4.37 18.56 5.24
CA GLU A 25 3.52 19.61 4.68
C GLU A 25 2.05 19.18 4.66
N ILE A 26 1.76 17.99 4.11
CA ILE A 26 0.41 17.43 4.06
C ILE A 26 -0.14 17.21 5.47
N GLN A 27 0.70 16.75 6.39
CA GLN A 27 0.32 16.54 7.78
C GLN A 27 -0.13 17.83 8.45
N LYS A 28 0.63 18.92 8.32
CA LYS A 28 0.26 20.22 8.90
C LYS A 28 -1.00 20.79 8.25
N ALA A 29 -1.13 20.66 6.93
CA ALA A 29 -2.31 21.14 6.19
C ALA A 29 -3.60 20.40 6.56
N ASN A 30 -3.52 19.11 6.89
CA ASN A 30 -4.68 18.25 7.14
C ASN A 30 -4.80 17.79 8.59
N ASN A 31 -3.97 18.31 9.51
CA ASN A 31 -3.89 17.90 10.92
C ASN A 31 -3.77 16.38 11.11
N LEU A 32 -2.93 15.74 10.27
CA LEU A 32 -2.71 14.30 10.37
C LEU A 32 -1.84 13.95 11.59
N PRO A 33 -2.02 12.74 12.16
CA PRO A 33 -1.21 12.25 13.28
C PRO A 33 0.25 11.97 12.93
N TYR A 34 0.58 11.72 11.66
CA TYR A 34 1.93 11.41 11.20
C TYR A 34 2.32 12.27 9.99
N GLY A 35 3.56 12.75 9.98
CA GLY A 35 4.20 13.47 8.86
C GLY A 35 4.83 12.56 7.81
N TYR A 36 4.50 11.26 7.82
CA TYR A 36 5.05 10.24 6.93
C TYR A 36 4.01 9.12 6.73
N GLY A 37 4.26 8.26 5.75
CA GLY A 37 3.42 7.10 5.46
C GLY A 37 2.63 7.24 4.17
N ALA A 38 1.68 6.34 3.98
CA ALA A 38 0.78 6.31 2.83
C ALA A 38 -0.67 6.38 3.32
N LEU A 39 -1.31 7.53 3.10
CA LEU A 39 -2.70 7.76 3.46
C LEU A 39 -3.61 7.16 2.39
N VAL A 40 -4.43 6.19 2.79
CA VAL A 40 -5.36 5.46 1.93
C VAL A 40 -6.56 6.34 1.61
N LEU A 41 -6.70 6.72 0.34
CA LEU A 41 -7.75 7.62 -0.12
C LEU A 41 -8.32 7.13 -1.45
N ARG A 42 -9.62 7.32 -1.59
CA ARG A 42 -10.29 7.13 -2.88
C ARG A 42 -9.84 8.17 -3.90
N GLY A 43 -10.09 7.86 -5.17
CA GLY A 43 -9.87 8.81 -6.26
C GLY A 43 -11.01 9.82 -6.39
N GLU A 44 -10.89 10.69 -7.38
CA GLU A 44 -11.83 11.79 -7.62
C GLU A 44 -13.19 11.32 -8.12
N ARG A 45 -13.24 10.18 -8.80
CA ARG A 45 -14.49 9.65 -9.36
C ARG A 45 -15.20 8.79 -8.31
N VAL A 46 -16.53 8.78 -8.36
CA VAL A 46 -17.35 7.91 -7.49
C VAL A 46 -17.00 6.42 -7.64
N THR A 47 -16.48 6.03 -8.80
CA THR A 47 -16.06 4.66 -9.12
C THR A 47 -14.65 4.31 -8.64
N ASP A 48 -13.89 5.28 -8.15
CA ASP A 48 -12.53 5.07 -7.69
C ASP A 48 -12.54 4.65 -6.23
N PHE A 49 -12.28 3.38 -5.96
CA PHE A 49 -12.18 2.90 -4.58
C PHE A 49 -10.81 3.26 -3.97
N ALA A 50 -10.80 3.53 -2.66
CA ALA A 50 -9.56 3.67 -1.87
C ALA A 50 -8.86 2.31 -1.73
N VAL A 51 -9.65 1.27 -1.54
CA VAL A 51 -9.21 -0.13 -1.45
C VAL A 51 -10.01 -0.92 -2.48
N VAL A 52 -9.32 -1.66 -3.34
CA VAL A 52 -9.96 -2.42 -4.41
C VAL A 52 -10.69 -3.62 -3.80
N PRO A 53 -12.00 -3.81 -4.04
CA PRO A 53 -12.75 -4.93 -3.48
C PRO A 53 -12.12 -6.28 -3.85
N GLY A 54 -11.98 -7.18 -2.88
CA GLY A 54 -11.35 -8.50 -3.07
C GLY A 54 -9.83 -8.49 -3.21
N SER A 55 -9.18 -7.32 -3.07
CA SER A 55 -7.72 -7.21 -3.01
C SER A 55 -7.13 -7.71 -1.68
N PRO A 56 -5.81 -7.92 -1.60
CA PRO A 56 -5.15 -8.23 -0.34
C PRO A 56 -5.42 -7.23 0.78
N ALA A 57 -5.44 -5.94 0.48
CA ALA A 57 -5.74 -4.89 1.44
C ALA A 57 -7.18 -4.97 1.96
N ASP A 58 -8.14 -5.23 1.07
CA ASP A 58 -9.55 -5.43 1.43
C ASP A 58 -9.71 -6.64 2.35
N LYS A 59 -9.09 -7.77 1.99
CA LYS A 59 -9.06 -9.01 2.81
C LYS A 59 -8.39 -8.81 4.16
N ALA A 60 -7.43 -7.92 4.25
CA ALA A 60 -6.74 -7.57 5.50
C ALA A 60 -7.50 -6.53 6.36
N GLY A 61 -8.61 -5.99 5.84
CA GLY A 61 -9.44 -5.01 6.55
C GLY A 61 -8.91 -3.59 6.52
N ILE A 62 -8.03 -3.25 5.57
CA ILE A 62 -7.63 -1.86 5.32
C ILE A 62 -8.82 -1.10 4.75
N VAL A 63 -9.03 0.13 5.22
CA VAL A 63 -10.12 0.98 4.76
C VAL A 63 -9.64 2.38 4.39
N GLU A 64 -10.54 3.18 3.83
CA GLU A 64 -10.29 4.59 3.57
C GLU A 64 -9.97 5.35 4.86
N ASN A 65 -9.03 6.30 4.76
CA ASN A 65 -8.47 7.12 5.84
C ASN A 65 -7.47 6.41 6.75
N ASP A 66 -7.09 5.17 6.44
CA ASP A 66 -5.97 4.52 7.12
C ASP A 66 -4.64 5.13 6.65
N ILE A 67 -3.68 5.25 7.56
CA ILE A 67 -2.31 5.66 7.21
C ILE A 67 -1.41 4.46 7.39
N ILE A 68 -0.84 3.96 6.30
CA ILE A 68 0.16 2.89 6.36
C ILE A 68 1.50 3.52 6.72
N LEU A 69 2.04 3.15 7.87
CA LEU A 69 3.24 3.74 8.46
C LEU A 69 4.50 2.93 8.13
N GLU A 70 4.40 1.60 8.18
CA GLU A 70 5.55 0.70 8.03
C GLU A 70 5.18 -0.60 7.34
N ILE A 71 6.16 -1.20 6.66
CA ILE A 71 6.09 -2.55 6.07
C ILE A 71 7.22 -3.39 6.65
N ASN A 72 6.89 -4.48 7.35
CA ASN A 72 7.86 -5.35 8.02
C ASN A 72 8.86 -4.58 8.89
N GLY A 73 8.38 -3.53 9.57
CA GLY A 73 9.19 -2.63 10.41
C GLY A 73 10.03 -1.61 9.63
N ALA A 74 9.95 -1.57 8.31
CA ALA A 74 10.57 -0.54 7.49
C ALA A 74 9.57 0.61 7.26
N LYS A 75 9.94 1.80 7.71
CA LYS A 75 9.15 3.02 7.60
C LYS A 75 8.84 3.39 6.14
N ILE A 76 7.61 3.85 5.90
CA ILE A 76 7.18 4.42 4.62
C ILE A 76 7.40 5.93 4.68
N ASP A 77 8.23 6.45 3.78
CA ASP A 77 8.57 7.87 3.69
C ASP A 77 8.80 8.30 2.23
N GLU A 78 9.17 9.57 2.01
CA GLU A 78 9.38 10.12 0.67
C GLU A 78 10.44 9.37 -0.15
N LYS A 79 11.46 8.80 0.52
CA LYS A 79 12.52 7.99 -0.12
C LYS A 79 12.15 6.52 -0.20
N HIS A 80 11.32 6.04 0.72
CA HIS A 80 10.88 4.64 0.79
C HIS A 80 9.36 4.57 0.63
N GLN A 81 8.90 4.75 -0.60
CA GLN A 81 7.47 4.70 -0.87
C GLN A 81 6.92 3.28 -0.73
N LEU A 82 5.63 3.19 -0.38
CA LEU A 82 4.89 1.94 -0.24
C LEU A 82 5.00 1.05 -1.49
N SER A 83 4.85 1.64 -2.69
CA SER A 83 5.02 0.96 -3.98
C SER A 83 6.37 0.28 -4.14
N ASP A 84 7.46 1.00 -3.86
CA ASP A 84 8.83 0.52 -4.03
C ASP A 84 9.18 -0.55 -3.01
N GLN A 85 8.64 -0.44 -1.79
CA GLN A 85 8.80 -1.49 -0.79
C GLN A 85 8.01 -2.74 -1.16
N ILE A 86 6.76 -2.62 -1.62
CA ILE A 86 5.96 -3.77 -2.09
C ILE A 86 6.64 -4.47 -3.25
N ALA A 87 7.23 -3.73 -4.19
CA ALA A 87 7.92 -4.27 -5.36
C ALA A 87 9.15 -5.14 -5.03
N LYS A 88 9.67 -5.07 -3.80
CA LYS A 88 10.78 -5.93 -3.33
C LYS A 88 10.30 -7.33 -2.89
N PHE A 89 9.01 -7.53 -2.70
CA PHE A 89 8.43 -8.80 -2.31
C PHE A 89 7.89 -9.57 -3.53
N ASN A 90 7.56 -10.84 -3.33
CA ASN A 90 6.97 -11.68 -4.35
C ASN A 90 5.46 -11.84 -4.12
N VAL A 91 4.75 -12.22 -5.17
CA VAL A 91 3.37 -12.67 -5.04
C VAL A 91 3.31 -13.90 -4.15
N GLY A 92 2.42 -13.88 -3.16
CA GLY A 92 2.26 -14.92 -2.16
C GLY A 92 2.99 -14.64 -0.84
N ASP A 93 3.92 -13.68 -0.81
CA ASP A 93 4.58 -13.26 0.43
C ASP A 93 3.58 -12.63 1.40
N THR A 94 3.77 -12.90 2.69
CA THR A 94 3.00 -12.25 3.76
C THR A 94 3.85 -11.14 4.37
N ILE A 95 3.34 -9.92 4.34
CA ILE A 95 3.97 -8.73 4.91
C ILE A 95 3.18 -8.25 6.11
N SER A 96 3.87 -7.72 7.11
CA SER A 96 3.25 -7.03 8.25
C SER A 96 3.17 -5.55 7.94
N LEU A 97 1.97 -4.97 7.97
CA LEU A 97 1.75 -3.55 7.80
C LEU A 97 1.41 -2.93 9.16
N LYS A 98 2.18 -1.92 9.56
CA LYS A 98 1.77 -1.04 10.67
C LYS A 98 0.92 0.06 10.06
N ILE A 99 -0.32 0.16 10.52
CA ILE A 99 -1.28 1.17 10.09
C ILE A 99 -1.72 2.01 11.28
N TRP A 100 -2.12 3.24 11.03
CA TRP A 100 -2.90 4.03 11.96
C TRP A 100 -4.36 4.07 11.49
N HIS A 101 -5.26 3.62 12.35
CA HIS A 101 -6.68 3.50 12.09
C HIS A 101 -7.47 4.09 13.26
N LYS A 102 -8.26 5.14 12.99
CA LYS A 102 -9.18 5.76 13.96
C LYS A 102 -8.55 6.15 15.31
N GLY A 103 -7.31 6.65 15.31
CA GLY A 103 -6.62 7.06 16.54
C GLY A 103 -5.63 6.05 17.09
N GLU A 104 -5.63 4.81 16.60
CA GLU A 104 -4.82 3.72 17.14
C GLU A 104 -3.89 3.13 16.09
N GLU A 105 -2.67 2.78 16.51
CA GLU A 105 -1.76 2.00 15.69
C GLU A 105 -2.15 0.51 15.74
N LYS A 106 -2.26 -0.12 14.58
CA LYS A 106 -2.56 -1.55 14.45
C LYS A 106 -1.55 -2.18 13.52
N THR A 107 -1.15 -3.41 13.83
CA THR A 107 -0.33 -4.22 12.94
C THR A 107 -1.19 -5.31 12.35
N ILE A 108 -1.28 -5.34 11.02
CA ILE A 108 -2.05 -6.33 10.27
C ILE A 108 -1.12 -7.12 9.36
N GLN A 109 -1.43 -8.38 9.13
CA GLN A 109 -0.69 -9.20 8.17
C GLN A 109 -1.45 -9.27 6.87
N VAL A 110 -0.75 -9.05 5.76
CA VAL A 110 -1.33 -9.03 4.42
C VAL A 110 -0.54 -9.96 3.52
N LYS A 111 -1.25 -10.88 2.86
CA LYS A 111 -0.66 -11.75 1.84
C LYS A 111 -0.78 -11.09 0.48
N LEU A 112 0.35 -10.74 -0.13
CA LEU A 112 0.40 -10.12 -1.44
C LEU A 112 -0.09 -11.09 -2.51
N GLU A 113 -0.88 -10.59 -3.46
CA GLU A 113 -1.40 -11.37 -4.57
C GLU A 113 -0.93 -10.78 -5.90
N GLU A 114 -1.09 -11.51 -7.00
CA GLU A 114 -0.85 -10.97 -8.35
C GLU A 114 -2.00 -10.02 -8.69
N ARG A 115 -1.67 -8.87 -9.29
CA ARG A 115 -2.69 -8.01 -9.90
C ARG A 115 -3.33 -8.75 -11.07
N LYS A 116 -4.56 -9.23 -10.88
CA LYS A 116 -5.37 -9.86 -11.93
C LYS A 116 -5.97 -8.84 -12.88
#